data_AF-A0A0A1TV15-F1
#
_entry.id   AF-A0A0A1TV15-F1
#
_cell.length_a   1.000
_cell.length_b   1.000
_cell.length_c   1.000
_cell.angle_alpha   90.00
_cell.angle_beta   90.00
_cell.angle_gamma   90.00
#
_symmetry.space_group_name_H-M   'P 1'
#
loop_
_entity.id
_entity.type
_entity.pdbx_description
1 polymer ?
#
loop_
_entity_poly.entity_id
_entity_poly.type
_entity_poly.pdbx_seq_one_letter_code
_entity_poly.pdbx_strand_id
1 'polypeptide(L)'
;MALSTANLCAVCRHFKTIEDLCTLSLVCKKFRHVMGQLTSNPVPLTEKTIHYFTNLKDLHLYTPQDNTFGNYNVPESTPKTHTFNRIVVNYEVSFKTTKDLPDAVYTDIIYTKEDRQQYGSQLPKSTNSIGNLCYGGYKWLTKIDIPTRVTSIRYGSFWDCAALTAVTISHSIKEVGVSCFRGCEALREVVLPNSLTKLGGYSFRGCTALTKVDLPKYCFIIEDSTFAECSSLKVVVLKEETKEIGKDCFASCVELESLVIPKNVKKIGENCFYKCIKLTSISIPQGVESIGNGCFGECVELKSIKLPSSIQTDNLCFSEPVQIEKYE
;
A
#
# COMPACT_ATOMS: atom_id res chain seq x y z
N MET A 1 38.38 -9.62 -2.54
CA MET A 1 37.42 -9.96 -3.62
C MET A 1 37.38 -8.81 -4.62
N ALA A 2 37.79 -9.03 -5.86
CA ALA A 2 37.78 -7.99 -6.89
C ALA A 2 36.39 -7.95 -7.56
N LEU A 3 35.64 -6.85 -7.41
CA LEU A 3 34.41 -6.63 -8.20
C LEU A 3 34.75 -6.66 -9.70
N SER A 4 34.08 -7.50 -10.47
CA SER A 4 34.12 -7.44 -11.94
C SER A 4 33.46 -6.14 -12.44
N THR A 5 33.72 -5.76 -13.69
CA THR A 5 33.03 -4.64 -14.37
C THR A 5 31.51 -4.84 -14.43
N ALA A 6 31.03 -6.08 -14.52
CA ALA A 6 29.59 -6.40 -14.44
C ALA A 6 28.99 -6.08 -13.06
N ASN A 7 29.71 -6.37 -11.98
CA ASN A 7 29.28 -6.01 -10.62
C ASN A 7 29.31 -4.49 -10.40
N LEU A 8 30.16 -3.77 -11.13
CA LEU A 8 30.30 -2.32 -11.02
C LEU A 8 29.10 -1.57 -11.64
N CYS A 9 28.60 -2.01 -12.80
CA CYS A 9 27.37 -1.47 -13.38
C CYS A 9 26.17 -1.64 -12.42
N ALA A 10 26.15 -2.72 -11.63
CA ALA A 10 25.16 -2.90 -10.59
C ALA A 10 25.35 -1.91 -9.42
N VAL A 11 26.59 -1.66 -9.00
CA VAL A 11 26.90 -0.66 -7.95
C VAL A 11 26.54 0.75 -8.39
N CYS A 12 26.84 1.13 -9.64
CA CYS A 12 26.56 2.48 -10.13
C CYS A 12 25.07 2.83 -10.13
N ARG A 13 24.16 1.86 -10.19
CA ARG A 13 22.71 2.09 -10.08
C ARG A 13 22.26 2.63 -8.72
N HIS A 14 23.12 2.54 -7.70
CA HIS A 14 22.85 3.07 -6.37
C HIS A 14 23.37 4.48 -6.16
N PHE A 15 24.06 5.06 -7.16
CA PHE A 15 24.56 6.42 -7.07
C PHE A 15 23.44 7.43 -7.26
N LYS A 16 23.55 8.53 -6.52
CA LYS A 16 22.55 9.60 -6.53
C LYS A 16 23.02 10.78 -7.35
N THR A 17 24.33 11.01 -7.41
CA THR A 17 24.91 12.16 -8.08
C THR A 17 26.08 11.76 -8.98
N ILE A 18 26.46 12.68 -9.86
CA ILE A 18 27.68 12.54 -10.66
C ILE A 18 28.95 12.53 -9.78
N GLU A 19 28.90 13.17 -8.60
CA GLU A 19 30.01 13.24 -7.65
C GLU A 19 30.35 11.86 -7.07
N ASP A 20 29.34 10.99 -6.87
CA ASP A 20 29.56 9.60 -6.45
C ASP A 20 30.41 8.84 -7.48
N LEU A 21 30.14 9.05 -8.77
CA LEU A 21 30.88 8.43 -9.87
C LEU A 21 32.29 9.00 -10.00
N CYS A 22 32.43 10.32 -9.89
CA CYS A 22 33.73 10.98 -9.85
C CYS A 22 34.57 10.42 -8.70
N THR A 23 34.01 10.34 -7.50
CA THR A 23 34.68 9.79 -6.32
C THR A 23 35.14 8.35 -6.55
N LEU A 24 34.28 7.48 -7.09
CA LEU A 24 34.65 6.10 -7.41
C LEU A 24 35.85 6.04 -8.37
N SER A 25 35.83 6.86 -9.43
CA SER A 25 36.89 6.90 -10.43
C SER A 25 38.23 7.46 -9.90
N LEU A 26 38.17 8.37 -8.92
CA LEU A 26 39.34 8.99 -8.30
C LEU A 26 39.97 8.09 -7.23
N VAL A 27 39.14 7.44 -6.40
CA VAL A 27 39.60 6.63 -5.26
C VAL A 27 40.19 5.29 -5.70
N CYS A 28 39.72 4.72 -6.82
CA CYS A 28 40.22 3.43 -7.30
C CYS A 28 40.65 3.52 -8.77
N LYS A 29 41.96 3.37 -9.03
CA LYS A 29 42.53 3.35 -10.40
C LYS A 29 41.86 2.35 -11.33
N LYS A 30 41.34 1.24 -10.78
CA LYS A 30 40.58 0.22 -11.53
C LYS A 30 39.32 0.79 -12.20
N PHE A 31 38.72 1.82 -11.61
CA PHE A 31 37.46 2.42 -12.06
C PHE A 31 37.64 3.77 -12.75
N ARG A 32 38.88 4.16 -13.07
CA ARG A 32 39.19 5.42 -13.75
C ARG A 32 38.41 5.61 -15.06
N HIS A 33 38.10 4.52 -15.76
CA HIS A 33 37.39 4.53 -17.05
C HIS A 33 35.94 4.03 -16.95
N VAL A 34 35.36 3.95 -15.75
CA VAL A 34 34.03 3.36 -15.53
C VAL A 34 32.94 4.06 -16.35
N MET A 35 32.94 5.39 -16.41
CA MET A 35 31.89 6.15 -17.10
C MET A 35 31.87 5.83 -18.61
N GLY A 36 33.03 5.62 -19.22
CA GLY A 36 33.15 5.19 -20.62
C GLY A 36 32.74 3.73 -20.86
N GLN A 37 32.55 2.91 -19.83
CA GLN A 37 32.08 1.52 -19.97
C GLN A 37 30.56 1.39 -19.83
N LEU A 38 29.88 2.44 -19.36
CA LEU A 38 28.44 2.42 -19.14
C LEU A 38 27.69 2.67 -20.47
N THR A 39 26.70 1.82 -20.73
CA THR A 39 25.80 1.96 -21.90
C THR A 39 24.50 2.69 -21.58
N SER A 40 24.26 3.00 -20.31
CA SER A 40 23.10 3.71 -19.79
C SER A 40 23.52 4.60 -18.63
N ASN A 41 22.87 5.74 -18.45
CA ASN A 41 23.29 6.70 -17.42
C ASN A 41 22.78 6.25 -16.05
N PRO A 42 23.65 6.11 -15.04
CA PRO A 42 23.25 5.68 -13.70
C PRO A 42 22.61 6.80 -12.88
N VAL A 43 22.78 8.05 -13.31
CA VAL A 43 22.28 9.27 -12.65
C VAL A 43 21.75 10.24 -13.72
N PRO A 44 20.91 11.23 -13.37
CA PRO A 44 20.48 12.27 -14.31
C PRO A 44 21.65 12.98 -14.99
N LEU A 45 21.52 13.27 -16.28
CA LEU A 45 22.54 13.95 -17.08
C LEU A 45 22.12 15.38 -17.43
N THR A 46 23.13 16.20 -17.71
CA THR A 46 22.99 17.56 -18.22
C THR A 46 23.87 17.71 -19.46
N GLU A 47 23.71 18.79 -20.22
CA GLU A 47 24.62 19.14 -21.33
C GLU A 47 26.09 19.21 -20.89
N LYS A 48 26.33 19.53 -19.60
CA LYS A 48 27.68 19.58 -19.04
C LYS A 48 28.22 18.23 -18.63
N THR A 49 27.40 17.23 -18.32
CA THR A 49 27.88 15.95 -17.75
C THR A 49 27.82 14.79 -18.73
N ILE A 50 27.06 14.92 -19.82
CA ILE A 50 26.89 13.86 -20.82
C ILE A 50 28.22 13.43 -21.48
N HIS A 51 29.14 14.36 -21.69
CA HIS A 51 30.41 14.08 -22.36
C HIS A 51 31.34 13.12 -21.57
N TYR A 52 31.08 12.89 -20.28
CA TYR A 52 31.80 11.87 -19.51
C TYR A 52 31.39 10.44 -19.87
N PHE A 53 30.25 10.24 -20.52
CA PHE A 53 29.69 8.94 -20.88
C PHE A 53 29.78 8.68 -22.39
N THR A 54 30.98 8.33 -22.85
CA THR A 54 31.30 8.25 -24.28
C THR A 54 30.62 7.11 -25.05
N ASN A 55 30.05 6.12 -24.34
CA ASN A 55 29.44 4.93 -24.94
C ASN A 55 27.95 4.76 -24.57
N LEU A 56 27.28 5.85 -24.17
CA LEU A 56 25.86 5.81 -23.84
C LEU A 56 25.03 5.40 -25.06
N LYS A 57 24.19 4.38 -24.89
CA LYS A 57 23.21 3.94 -25.89
C LYS A 57 21.79 4.22 -25.44
N ASP A 58 21.54 4.07 -24.15
CA ASP A 58 20.22 4.24 -23.55
C ASP A 58 20.23 5.47 -22.64
N LEU A 59 19.21 6.31 -22.77
CA LEU A 59 18.97 7.42 -21.84
C LEU A 59 17.90 7.00 -20.83
N HIS A 60 18.30 6.97 -19.56
CA HIS A 60 17.44 6.75 -18.41
C HIS A 60 17.04 8.11 -17.82
N LEU A 61 15.73 8.36 -17.74
CA LEU A 61 15.16 9.54 -17.10
C LEU A 61 14.61 9.13 -15.74
N TYR A 62 15.03 9.79 -14.68
CA TYR A 62 14.67 9.50 -13.29
C TYR A 62 13.66 10.51 -12.74
N THR A 63 13.52 11.67 -13.36
CA THR A 63 12.49 12.66 -13.05
C THR A 63 11.91 13.29 -14.32
N PRO A 64 10.71 13.89 -14.27
CA PRO A 64 10.16 14.67 -15.39
C PRO A 64 11.01 15.89 -15.79
N GLN A 65 11.94 16.33 -14.93
CA GLN A 65 12.81 17.49 -15.15
C GLN A 65 14.16 17.11 -15.75
N ASP A 66 14.46 15.82 -15.91
CA ASP A 66 15.72 15.36 -16.48
C ASP A 66 15.87 15.85 -17.92
N ASN A 67 17.10 16.22 -18.29
CA ASN A 67 17.38 16.64 -19.66
C ASN A 67 17.20 15.47 -20.63
N THR A 68 16.31 15.64 -21.61
CA THR A 68 15.99 14.62 -22.61
C THR A 68 16.85 14.72 -23.87
N PHE A 69 17.65 15.80 -23.99
CA PHE A 69 18.48 16.10 -25.15
C PHE A 69 17.68 16.14 -26.47
N GLY A 70 16.39 16.48 -26.38
CA GLY A 70 15.45 16.48 -27.51
C GLY A 70 14.85 15.11 -27.86
N ASN A 71 15.04 14.07 -27.04
CA ASN A 71 14.64 12.69 -27.39
C ASN A 71 13.30 12.23 -26.79
N TYR A 72 12.71 13.00 -25.88
CA TYR A 72 11.50 12.55 -25.17
C TYR A 72 10.59 13.72 -24.79
N ASN A 73 9.29 13.54 -25.04
CA ASN A 73 8.21 14.45 -24.65
C ASN A 73 8.49 15.94 -24.98
N VAL A 74 8.95 16.18 -26.21
CA VAL A 74 9.21 17.52 -26.75
C VAL A 74 8.57 17.63 -28.13
N PRO A 75 8.29 18.84 -28.64
CA PRO A 75 7.83 19.03 -30.02
C PRO A 75 8.79 18.36 -31.01
N GLU A 76 8.25 17.77 -32.08
CA GLU A 76 9.06 17.09 -33.13
C GLU A 76 10.12 18.01 -33.76
N SER A 77 9.87 19.33 -33.77
CA SER A 77 10.82 20.33 -34.28
C SER A 77 12.01 20.60 -33.36
N THR A 78 12.03 20.04 -32.14
CA THR A 78 13.11 20.26 -31.17
C THR A 78 14.39 19.59 -31.64
N PRO A 79 15.50 20.33 -31.85
CA PRO A 79 16.76 19.72 -32.25
C PRO A 79 17.28 18.75 -31.20
N LYS A 80 17.74 17.58 -31.65
CA LYS A 80 18.40 16.59 -30.79
C LYS A 80 19.86 16.98 -30.64
N THR A 81 20.31 17.28 -29.41
CA THR A 81 21.74 17.53 -29.14
C THR A 81 22.53 16.22 -29.07
N HIS A 82 21.86 15.13 -28.69
CA HIS A 82 22.41 13.78 -28.65
C HIS A 82 21.34 12.78 -29.10
N THR A 83 21.73 11.63 -29.65
CA THR A 83 20.81 10.58 -30.08
C THR A 83 21.02 9.32 -29.23
N PHE A 84 19.92 8.70 -28.81
CA PHE A 84 19.93 7.46 -28.05
C PHE A 84 19.09 6.40 -28.77
N ASN A 85 19.49 5.13 -28.60
CA ASN A 85 18.76 4.00 -29.18
C ASN A 85 17.46 3.72 -28.43
N ARG A 86 17.43 4.01 -27.13
CA ARG A 86 16.31 3.71 -26.25
C ARG A 86 16.18 4.76 -25.16
N ILE A 87 14.96 5.20 -24.94
CA ILE A 87 14.61 6.04 -23.79
C ILE A 87 13.91 5.15 -22.75
N VAL A 88 14.40 5.20 -21.52
CA VAL A 88 13.83 4.47 -20.39
C VAL A 88 13.36 5.49 -19.35
N VAL A 89 12.05 5.50 -19.09
CA VAL A 89 11.41 6.39 -18.14
C VAL A 89 11.26 5.65 -16.81
N ASN A 90 12.12 6.02 -15.85
CA ASN A 90 12.23 5.44 -14.52
C ASN A 90 11.49 6.23 -13.43
N TYR A 91 10.49 7.00 -13.82
CA TYR A 91 9.56 7.68 -12.92
C TYR A 91 8.12 7.33 -13.28
N GLU A 92 7.21 7.53 -12.34
CA GLU A 92 5.80 7.24 -12.52
C GLU A 92 5.18 8.09 -13.64
N VAL A 93 4.52 7.42 -14.59
CA VAL A 93 3.71 8.06 -15.63
C VAL A 93 2.32 7.45 -15.73
N SER A 94 1.35 8.24 -16.19
CA SER A 94 0.00 7.73 -16.49
C SER A 94 0.03 6.71 -17.64
N PHE A 95 -0.99 5.84 -17.70
CA PHE A 95 -1.11 4.91 -18.82
C PHE A 95 -1.30 5.65 -20.15
N LYS A 96 -2.04 6.77 -20.16
CA LYS A 96 -2.15 7.66 -21.31
C LYS A 96 -0.78 8.06 -21.88
N THR A 97 0.17 8.45 -21.03
CA THR A 97 1.51 8.84 -21.48
C THR A 97 2.18 7.73 -22.31
N THR A 98 1.97 6.47 -21.93
CA THR A 98 2.52 5.32 -22.68
C THR A 98 1.87 5.09 -24.04
N LYS A 99 0.67 5.67 -24.26
CA LYS A 99 -0.02 5.67 -25.55
C LYS A 99 0.39 6.85 -26.41
N ASP A 100 0.57 8.01 -25.79
CA ASP A 100 1.00 9.23 -26.47
C ASP A 100 2.46 9.13 -26.94
N LEU A 101 3.31 8.38 -26.22
CA LEU A 101 4.75 8.24 -26.49
C LEU A 101 5.19 6.75 -26.50
N PRO A 102 4.78 5.95 -27.49
CA PRO A 102 4.92 4.49 -27.47
C PRO A 102 6.36 3.97 -27.63
N ASP A 103 7.28 4.79 -28.14
CA ASP A 103 8.67 4.39 -28.41
C ASP A 103 9.55 4.35 -27.16
N ALA A 104 9.08 4.90 -26.04
CA ALA A 104 9.79 4.86 -24.77
C ALA A 104 9.46 3.59 -23.96
N VAL A 105 10.40 3.17 -23.11
CA VAL A 105 10.21 2.07 -22.17
C VAL A 105 9.85 2.62 -20.80
N TYR A 106 8.73 2.17 -20.24
CA TYR A 106 8.20 2.65 -18.96
C TYR A 106 8.33 1.60 -17.86
N THR A 107 8.98 1.97 -16.76
CA THR A 107 9.16 1.03 -15.64
C THR A 107 8.08 1.12 -14.59
N ASP A 108 7.42 2.28 -14.47
CA ASP A 108 6.38 2.55 -13.47
C ASP A 108 5.17 3.24 -14.11
N ILE A 109 4.12 2.47 -14.37
CA ILE A 109 2.89 2.94 -15.01
C ILE A 109 1.76 2.94 -13.97
N ILE A 110 1.17 4.11 -13.75
CA ILE A 110 -0.04 4.26 -12.94
C ILE A 110 -1.28 4.31 -13.83
N TYR A 111 -2.32 3.56 -13.46
CA TYR A 111 -3.63 3.65 -14.09
C TYR A 111 -4.51 4.61 -13.29
N THR A 112 -4.79 5.79 -13.84
CA THR A 112 -5.54 6.85 -13.13
C THR A 112 -7.06 6.76 -13.38
N LYS A 113 -7.83 7.63 -12.72
CA LYS A 113 -9.27 7.77 -12.97
C LYS A 113 -9.53 8.25 -14.40
N GLU A 114 -8.71 9.16 -14.90
CA GLU A 114 -8.77 9.70 -16.26
C GLU A 114 -8.45 8.60 -17.27
N ASP A 115 -7.42 7.78 -17.00
CA ASP A 115 -7.12 6.60 -17.82
C ASP A 115 -8.30 5.63 -17.88
N ARG A 116 -8.94 5.35 -16.74
CA ARG A 116 -10.14 4.49 -16.70
C ARG A 116 -11.31 5.07 -17.51
N GLN A 117 -11.50 6.38 -17.45
CA GLN A 117 -12.54 7.08 -18.21
C GLN A 117 -12.27 7.01 -19.72
N GLN A 118 -11.01 7.06 -20.14
CA GLN A 118 -10.61 7.05 -21.55
C GLN A 118 -10.48 5.63 -22.14
N TYR A 119 -9.92 4.68 -21.39
CA TYR A 119 -9.51 3.36 -21.89
C TYR A 119 -10.34 2.20 -21.32
N GLY A 120 -11.27 2.47 -20.41
CA GLY A 120 -12.22 1.48 -19.87
C GLY A 120 -11.89 1.00 -18.46
N SER A 121 -12.68 0.05 -17.95
CA SER A 121 -12.54 -0.42 -16.56
C SER A 121 -11.50 -1.52 -16.35
N GLN A 122 -10.97 -2.12 -17.42
CA GLN A 122 -10.00 -3.21 -17.32
C GLN A 122 -8.60 -2.67 -17.12
N LEU A 123 -7.89 -3.17 -16.10
CA LEU A 123 -6.51 -2.78 -15.84
C LEU A 123 -5.58 -3.32 -16.94
N PRO A 124 -4.76 -2.46 -17.57
CA PRO A 124 -3.71 -2.92 -18.47
C PRO A 124 -2.72 -3.85 -17.75
N LYS A 125 -2.24 -4.90 -18.43
CA LYS A 125 -1.23 -5.83 -17.88
C LYS A 125 0.10 -5.14 -17.50
N SER A 126 0.37 -4.00 -18.12
CA SER A 126 1.55 -3.18 -17.85
C SER A 126 1.38 -2.29 -16.62
N THR A 127 0.23 -2.26 -15.94
CA THR A 127 0.05 -1.38 -14.78
C THR A 127 0.89 -1.83 -13.57
N ASN A 128 1.58 -0.87 -12.96
CA ASN A 128 2.34 -1.02 -11.72
C ASN A 128 1.55 -0.51 -10.50
N SER A 129 0.72 0.52 -10.69
CA SER A 129 -0.01 1.17 -9.60
C SER A 129 -1.45 1.51 -9.99
N ILE A 130 -2.39 1.38 -9.06
CA ILE A 130 -3.77 1.86 -9.23
C ILE A 130 -3.90 3.23 -8.57
N GLY A 131 -4.30 4.23 -9.35
CA GLY A 131 -4.36 5.63 -8.91
C GLY A 131 -5.37 5.94 -7.82
N ASN A 132 -5.21 7.12 -7.23
CA ASN A 132 -6.16 7.66 -6.25
C ASN A 132 -7.55 7.74 -6.87
N LEU A 133 -8.56 7.22 -6.16
CA LEU A 133 -9.97 7.25 -6.60
C LEU A 133 -10.19 6.69 -8.01
N CYS A 134 -9.30 5.82 -8.52
CA CYS A 134 -9.35 5.32 -9.91
C CYS A 134 -10.72 4.72 -10.24
N TYR A 135 -11.24 3.85 -9.37
CA TYR A 135 -12.60 3.29 -9.42
C TYR A 135 -13.52 3.89 -8.34
N GLY A 136 -13.13 5.00 -7.70
CA GLY A 136 -13.95 5.65 -6.67
C GLY A 136 -15.32 6.06 -7.19
N GLY A 137 -16.38 5.59 -6.54
CA GLY A 137 -17.79 5.78 -6.92
C GLY A 137 -18.24 4.96 -8.13
N TYR A 138 -17.44 4.00 -8.61
CA TYR A 138 -17.77 3.17 -9.77
C TYR A 138 -18.70 2.02 -9.35
N LYS A 139 -19.95 2.36 -9.03
CA LYS A 139 -20.92 1.49 -8.33
C LYS A 139 -21.29 0.20 -9.04
N TRP A 140 -20.95 0.05 -10.31
CA TRP A 140 -21.27 -1.14 -11.11
C TRP A 140 -20.08 -2.09 -11.30
N LEU A 141 -18.93 -1.84 -10.66
CA LEU A 141 -17.81 -2.77 -10.64
C LEU A 141 -18.18 -4.01 -9.83
N THR A 142 -18.37 -5.16 -10.47
CA THR A 142 -18.71 -6.41 -9.77
C THR A 142 -17.51 -7.26 -9.39
N LYS A 143 -16.45 -7.17 -10.22
CA LYS A 143 -15.18 -7.89 -10.09
C LYS A 143 -14.06 -7.04 -10.68
N ILE A 144 -12.87 -7.14 -10.11
CA ILE A 144 -11.64 -6.58 -10.66
C ILE A 144 -10.54 -7.64 -10.65
N ASP A 145 -9.87 -7.81 -11.80
CA ASP A 145 -8.70 -8.65 -11.92
C ASP A 145 -7.45 -7.76 -11.80
N ILE A 146 -6.73 -7.87 -10.68
CA ILE A 146 -5.54 -7.05 -10.40
C ILE A 146 -4.29 -7.77 -10.95
N PRO A 147 -3.59 -7.21 -11.95
CA PRO A 147 -2.40 -7.85 -12.51
C PRO A 147 -1.29 -8.04 -11.48
N THR A 148 -0.49 -9.11 -11.61
CA THR A 148 0.63 -9.42 -10.68
C THR A 148 1.76 -8.39 -10.70
N ARG A 149 1.82 -7.54 -11.73
CA ARG A 149 2.76 -6.41 -11.80
C ARG A 149 2.37 -5.25 -10.87
N VAL A 150 1.11 -5.18 -10.44
CA VAL A 150 0.64 -4.13 -9.55
C VAL A 150 1.27 -4.31 -8.17
N THR A 151 1.98 -3.29 -7.70
CA THR A 151 2.65 -3.28 -6.38
C THR A 151 2.02 -2.28 -5.41
N SER A 152 1.18 -1.36 -5.91
CA SER A 152 0.54 -0.31 -5.11
C SER A 152 -0.93 -0.09 -5.48
N ILE A 153 -1.79 0.01 -4.46
CA ILE A 153 -3.19 0.46 -4.58
C ILE A 153 -3.35 1.69 -3.70
N ARG A 154 -3.65 2.84 -4.30
CA ARG A 154 -3.61 4.13 -3.60
C ARG A 154 -4.93 4.50 -2.89
N TYR A 155 -4.99 5.73 -2.40
CA TYR A 155 -6.10 6.27 -1.62
C TYR A 155 -7.43 6.09 -2.34
N GLY A 156 -8.39 5.45 -1.68
CA GLY A 156 -9.76 5.31 -2.17
C GLY A 156 -9.90 4.68 -3.56
N SER A 157 -8.92 3.89 -4.03
CA SER A 157 -8.93 3.37 -5.41
C SER A 157 -10.23 2.62 -5.77
N PHE A 158 -10.92 2.00 -4.81
CA PHE A 158 -12.21 1.31 -4.97
C PHE A 158 -13.29 1.86 -4.02
N TRP A 159 -13.16 3.10 -3.54
CA TRP A 159 -14.14 3.71 -2.65
C TRP A 159 -15.55 3.67 -3.27
N ASP A 160 -16.57 3.31 -2.51
CA ASP A 160 -17.98 3.24 -2.94
C ASP A 160 -18.20 2.40 -4.23
N CYS A 161 -17.40 1.34 -4.43
CA CYS A 161 -17.66 0.31 -5.43
C CYS A 161 -18.74 -0.67 -4.90
N ALA A 162 -19.96 -0.18 -4.74
CA ALA A 162 -21.04 -0.87 -4.02
C ALA A 162 -21.38 -2.27 -4.57
N ALA A 163 -21.16 -2.54 -5.86
CA ALA A 163 -21.41 -3.87 -6.45
C ALA A 163 -20.23 -4.84 -6.38
N LEU A 164 -19.06 -4.44 -5.86
CA LEU A 164 -17.87 -5.29 -5.85
C LEU A 164 -18.05 -6.42 -4.85
N THR A 165 -18.06 -7.67 -5.32
CA THR A 165 -18.45 -8.83 -4.49
C THR A 165 -17.27 -9.55 -3.85
N ALA A 166 -16.12 -9.56 -4.52
CA ALA A 166 -14.90 -10.20 -4.05
C ALA A 166 -13.67 -9.46 -4.58
N VAL A 167 -12.60 -9.46 -3.80
CA VAL A 167 -11.29 -8.97 -4.26
C VAL A 167 -10.16 -9.86 -3.75
N THR A 168 -9.22 -10.17 -4.64
CA THR A 168 -7.98 -10.87 -4.30
C THR A 168 -6.82 -9.89 -4.42
N ILE A 169 -6.16 -9.60 -3.30
CA ILE A 169 -4.97 -8.75 -3.27
C ILE A 169 -3.75 -9.63 -3.57
N SER A 170 -3.02 -9.30 -4.64
CA SER A 170 -1.84 -10.05 -5.08
C SER A 170 -0.66 -9.92 -4.11
N HIS A 171 0.18 -10.95 -4.02
CA HIS A 171 1.40 -10.97 -3.19
C HIS A 171 2.43 -9.87 -3.53
N SER A 172 2.30 -9.26 -4.70
CA SER A 172 3.12 -8.13 -5.16
C SER A 172 2.81 -6.83 -4.40
N ILE A 173 1.61 -6.72 -3.80
CA ILE A 173 1.14 -5.52 -3.10
C ILE A 173 1.61 -5.55 -1.65
N LYS A 174 2.21 -4.43 -1.21
CA LYS A 174 2.70 -4.26 0.16
C LYS A 174 1.77 -3.41 1.04
N GLU A 175 1.03 -2.51 0.42
CA GLU A 175 0.14 -1.57 1.11
C GLU A 175 -1.19 -1.42 0.34
N VAL A 176 -2.28 -1.42 1.09
CA VAL A 176 -3.60 -0.98 0.63
C VAL A 176 -3.83 0.42 1.16
N GLY A 177 -4.12 1.39 0.28
CA GLY A 177 -4.31 2.78 0.65
C GLY A 177 -5.48 3.04 1.61
N VAL A 178 -5.46 4.20 2.25
CA VAL A 178 -6.54 4.69 3.12
C VAL A 178 -7.87 4.71 2.36
N SER A 179 -8.96 4.27 3.01
CA SER A 179 -10.31 4.18 2.44
C SER A 179 -10.44 3.36 1.14
N CYS A 180 -9.47 2.49 0.82
CA CYS A 180 -9.40 1.83 -0.49
C CYS A 180 -10.70 1.12 -0.92
N PHE A 181 -11.32 0.34 -0.04
CA PHE A 181 -12.58 -0.39 -0.27
C PHE A 181 -13.72 0.14 0.61
N ARG A 182 -13.60 1.34 1.17
CA ARG A 182 -14.67 1.92 2.01
C ARG A 182 -15.97 2.01 1.21
N GLY A 183 -17.08 1.51 1.77
CA GLY A 183 -18.40 1.51 1.13
C GLY A 183 -18.57 0.47 0.02
N CYS A 184 -17.69 -0.54 -0.08
CA CYS A 184 -17.94 -1.70 -0.93
C CYS A 184 -18.98 -2.63 -0.29
N GLU A 185 -20.24 -2.19 -0.26
CA GLU A 185 -21.32 -2.83 0.50
C GLU A 185 -21.54 -4.30 0.12
N ALA A 186 -21.39 -4.66 -1.17
CA ALA A 186 -21.52 -6.04 -1.63
C ALA A 186 -20.29 -6.92 -1.40
N LEU A 187 -19.18 -6.40 -0.87
CA LEU A 187 -17.92 -7.14 -0.73
C LEU A 187 -18.06 -8.21 0.36
N ARG A 188 -18.17 -9.47 -0.06
CA ARG A 188 -18.38 -10.63 0.82
C ARG A 188 -17.09 -11.31 1.24
N GLU A 189 -16.09 -11.27 0.35
CA GLU A 189 -14.83 -11.97 0.51
C GLU A 189 -13.66 -11.08 0.09
N VAL A 190 -12.66 -11.01 0.96
CA VAL A 190 -11.36 -10.41 0.66
C VAL A 190 -10.25 -11.42 0.95
N VAL A 191 -9.39 -11.64 -0.03
CA VAL A 191 -8.18 -12.45 0.13
C VAL A 191 -6.99 -11.50 0.26
N LEU A 192 -6.41 -11.45 1.46
CA LEU A 192 -5.23 -10.63 1.77
C LEU A 192 -3.97 -11.51 1.79
N PRO A 193 -2.88 -11.14 1.10
CA PRO A 193 -1.67 -11.96 1.05
C PRO A 193 -0.81 -11.73 2.29
N ASN A 194 -0.09 -12.75 2.74
CA ASN A 194 0.83 -12.65 3.88
C ASN A 194 1.95 -11.63 3.67
N SER A 195 2.24 -11.25 2.43
CA SER A 195 3.24 -10.23 2.08
C SER A 195 2.78 -8.80 2.31
N LEU A 196 1.49 -8.58 2.59
CA LEU A 196 0.90 -7.27 2.86
C LEU A 196 1.31 -6.81 4.26
N THR A 197 1.90 -5.63 4.35
CA THR A 197 2.45 -5.08 5.60
C THR A 197 1.59 -3.96 6.18
N LYS A 198 0.69 -3.38 5.37
CA LYS A 198 -0.13 -2.24 5.79
C LYS A 198 -1.52 -2.23 5.15
N LEU A 199 -2.53 -2.03 5.98
CA LEU A 199 -3.90 -1.71 5.60
C LEU A 199 -4.17 -0.28 6.04
N GLY A 200 -4.46 0.63 5.11
CA GLY A 200 -4.78 2.01 5.46
C GLY A 200 -6.06 2.11 6.28
N GLY A 201 -6.14 3.15 7.13
CA GLY A 201 -7.33 3.46 7.90
C GLY A 201 -8.58 3.54 7.03
N TYR A 202 -9.72 3.17 7.58
CA TYR A 202 -11.01 3.09 6.90
C TYR A 202 -11.04 2.14 5.69
N SER A 203 -10.01 1.33 5.41
CA SER A 203 -9.88 0.62 4.13
C SER A 203 -11.05 -0.31 3.81
N PHE A 204 -11.72 -0.91 4.79
CA PHE A 204 -12.91 -1.74 4.61
C PHE A 204 -14.15 -1.18 5.33
N ARG A 205 -14.14 0.10 5.75
CA ARG A 205 -15.28 0.68 6.46
C ARG A 205 -16.56 0.57 5.63
N GLY A 206 -17.64 0.08 6.22
CA GLY A 206 -18.94 -0.06 5.56
C GLY A 206 -18.99 -1.17 4.51
N CYS A 207 -18.09 -2.14 4.54
CA CYS A 207 -18.24 -3.39 3.78
C CYS A 207 -19.28 -4.28 4.47
N THR A 208 -20.55 -3.91 4.36
CA THR A 208 -21.66 -4.48 5.14
C THR A 208 -21.90 -5.97 4.86
N ALA A 209 -21.52 -6.49 3.69
CA ALA A 209 -21.62 -7.91 3.37
C ALA A 209 -20.37 -8.75 3.76
N LEU A 210 -19.29 -8.13 4.25
CA LEU A 210 -18.05 -8.84 4.57
C LEU A 210 -18.28 -9.73 5.79
N THR A 211 -18.10 -11.05 5.65
CA THR A 211 -18.43 -12.01 6.72
C THR A 211 -17.21 -12.48 7.50
N LYS A 212 -16.05 -12.51 6.85
CA LYS A 212 -14.79 -12.99 7.41
C LYS A 212 -13.62 -12.18 6.88
N VAL A 213 -12.64 -11.94 7.75
CA VAL A 213 -11.33 -11.44 7.34
C VAL A 213 -10.22 -12.21 8.06
N ASP A 214 -9.20 -12.60 7.28
CA ASP A 214 -7.94 -13.14 7.81
C ASP A 214 -6.83 -12.09 7.59
N LEU A 215 -6.29 -11.54 8.68
CA LEU A 215 -5.33 -10.44 8.59
C LEU A 215 -3.95 -10.95 8.15
N PRO A 216 -3.19 -10.16 7.37
CA PRO A 216 -1.83 -10.54 7.00
C PRO A 216 -0.90 -10.69 8.20
N LYS A 217 0.03 -11.65 8.13
CA LYS A 217 1.04 -11.90 9.16
C LYS A 217 1.84 -10.66 9.56
N TYR A 218 2.17 -9.78 8.62
CA TYR A 218 3.02 -8.61 8.88
C TYR A 218 2.23 -7.31 9.05
N CYS A 219 0.91 -7.38 9.28
CA CYS A 219 0.09 -6.23 9.64
C CYS A 219 0.21 -5.96 11.14
N PHE A 220 1.26 -5.23 11.54
CA PHE A 220 1.55 -4.93 12.94
C PHE A 220 0.52 -3.97 13.57
N ILE A 221 -0.01 -3.04 12.77
CA ILE A 221 -0.99 -2.06 13.21
C ILE A 221 -2.22 -2.24 12.33
N ILE A 222 -3.39 -2.34 12.96
CA ILE A 222 -4.68 -2.24 12.27
C ILE A 222 -5.17 -0.82 12.50
N GLU A 223 -5.19 -0.03 11.43
CA GLU A 223 -5.46 1.41 11.48
C GLU A 223 -6.90 1.72 11.88
N ASP A 224 -7.15 2.99 12.21
CA ASP A 224 -8.45 3.48 12.65
C ASP A 224 -9.58 3.14 11.67
N SER A 225 -10.71 2.71 12.22
CA SER A 225 -11.95 2.39 11.50
C SER A 225 -11.80 1.39 10.35
N THR A 226 -10.74 0.57 10.33
CA THR A 226 -10.43 -0.32 9.19
C THR A 226 -11.61 -1.20 8.82
N PHE A 227 -12.33 -1.76 9.80
CA PHE A 227 -13.51 -2.61 9.61
C PHE A 227 -14.78 -2.03 10.24
N ALA A 228 -14.81 -0.73 10.54
CA ALA A 228 -16.00 -0.09 11.10
C ALA A 228 -17.21 -0.31 10.17
N GLU A 229 -18.40 -0.52 10.75
CA GLU A 229 -19.66 -0.71 10.03
C GLU A 229 -19.68 -1.94 9.10
N CYS A 230 -18.76 -2.91 9.28
CA CYS A 230 -18.87 -4.22 8.63
C CYS A 230 -19.93 -5.08 9.35
N SER A 231 -21.20 -4.74 9.14
CA SER A 231 -22.31 -5.28 9.93
C SER A 231 -22.45 -6.82 9.87
N SER A 232 -22.08 -7.46 8.76
CA SER A 232 -22.11 -8.94 8.63
C SER A 232 -20.83 -9.65 9.11
N LEU A 233 -19.84 -8.93 9.64
CA LEU A 233 -18.54 -9.48 9.99
C LEU A 233 -18.64 -10.36 11.25
N LYS A 234 -18.44 -11.67 11.07
CA LYS A 234 -18.56 -12.69 12.12
C LYS A 234 -17.22 -13.20 12.61
N VAL A 235 -16.25 -13.30 11.69
CA VAL A 235 -14.97 -13.95 11.96
C VAL A 235 -13.82 -13.02 11.58
N VAL A 236 -13.03 -12.64 12.57
CA VAL A 236 -11.80 -11.88 12.39
C VAL A 236 -10.65 -12.71 12.92
N VAL A 237 -9.66 -13.00 12.07
CA VAL A 237 -8.45 -13.72 12.48
C VAL A 237 -7.30 -12.72 12.56
N LEU A 238 -6.99 -12.30 13.78
CA LEU A 238 -5.80 -11.50 14.08
C LEU A 238 -4.55 -12.39 14.13
N LYS A 239 -3.37 -11.83 13.83
CA LYS A 239 -2.10 -12.57 13.82
C LYS A 239 -1.27 -12.24 15.06
N GLU A 240 -0.44 -13.19 15.47
CA GLU A 240 0.41 -13.05 16.66
C GLU A 240 1.32 -11.81 16.60
N GLU A 241 1.67 -11.33 15.40
CA GLU A 241 2.49 -10.14 15.22
C GLU A 241 1.75 -8.82 15.48
N THR A 242 0.42 -8.80 15.51
CA THR A 242 -0.38 -7.57 15.74
C THR A 242 -0.01 -6.92 17.08
N LYS A 243 0.27 -5.62 17.03
CA LYS A 243 0.71 -4.77 18.16
C LYS A 243 -0.37 -3.78 18.58
N GLU A 244 -1.12 -3.23 17.63
CA GLU A 244 -2.10 -2.19 17.92
C GLU A 244 -3.36 -2.38 17.08
N ILE A 245 -4.51 -2.13 17.72
CA ILE A 245 -5.82 -2.07 17.08
C ILE A 245 -6.36 -0.66 17.24
N GLY A 246 -6.61 0.01 16.11
CA GLY A 246 -6.95 1.42 16.04
C GLY A 246 -8.33 1.77 16.61
N LYS A 247 -8.58 3.08 16.68
CA LYS A 247 -9.86 3.66 17.10
C LYS A 247 -10.99 3.23 16.15
N ASP A 248 -12.16 2.92 16.70
CA ASP A 248 -13.36 2.50 15.98
C ASP A 248 -13.15 1.28 15.05
N CYS A 249 -12.06 0.51 15.20
CA CYS A 249 -11.62 -0.47 14.21
C CYS A 249 -12.70 -1.51 13.83
N PHE A 250 -13.47 -1.99 14.81
CA PHE A 250 -14.59 -2.92 14.64
C PHE A 250 -15.92 -2.31 15.09
N ALA A 251 -16.01 -0.98 15.19
CA ALA A 251 -17.24 -0.32 15.62
C ALA A 251 -18.42 -0.71 14.72
N SER A 252 -19.57 -1.03 15.31
CA SER A 252 -20.79 -1.48 14.63
C SER A 252 -20.64 -2.76 13.79
N CYS A 253 -19.71 -3.65 14.14
CA CYS A 253 -19.70 -5.04 13.66
C CYS A 253 -20.75 -5.86 14.42
N VAL A 254 -22.03 -5.64 14.10
CA VAL A 254 -23.17 -6.15 14.87
C VAL A 254 -23.28 -7.68 14.91
N GLU A 255 -22.69 -8.39 13.94
CA GLU A 255 -22.63 -9.86 13.90
C GLU A 255 -21.38 -10.48 14.54
N LEU A 256 -20.46 -9.67 15.09
CA LEU A 256 -19.24 -10.18 15.71
C LEU A 256 -19.56 -10.79 17.08
N GLU A 257 -19.51 -12.12 17.19
CA GLU A 257 -19.87 -12.85 18.42
C GLU A 257 -18.71 -13.01 19.40
N SER A 258 -17.50 -13.20 18.87
CA SER A 258 -16.29 -13.32 19.67
C SER A 258 -15.03 -12.90 18.91
N LEU A 259 -14.01 -12.50 19.66
CA LEU A 259 -12.70 -12.18 19.11
C LEU A 259 -11.59 -12.60 20.08
N VAL A 260 -10.54 -13.22 19.56
CA VAL A 260 -9.33 -13.51 20.31
C VAL A 260 -8.30 -12.42 20.01
N ILE A 261 -7.92 -11.65 21.03
CA ILE A 261 -6.86 -10.66 20.92
C ILE A 261 -5.50 -11.37 21.11
N PRO A 262 -4.57 -11.27 20.14
CA PRO A 262 -3.25 -11.91 20.25
C PRO A 262 -2.41 -11.33 21.39
N LYS A 263 -1.54 -12.16 21.98
CA LYS A 263 -0.75 -11.82 23.19
C LYS A 263 0.16 -10.60 23.05
N ASN A 264 0.53 -10.25 21.82
CA ASN A 264 1.46 -9.16 21.52
C ASN A 264 0.79 -7.80 21.34
N VAL A 265 -0.54 -7.73 21.40
CA VAL A 265 -1.28 -6.47 21.32
C VAL A 265 -1.01 -5.67 22.58
N LYS A 266 -0.62 -4.40 22.39
CA LYS A 266 -0.31 -3.43 23.45
C LYS A 266 -1.41 -2.41 23.64
N LYS A 267 -2.11 -2.05 22.57
CA LYS A 267 -3.11 -0.98 22.59
C LYS A 267 -4.37 -1.39 21.82
N ILE A 268 -5.51 -1.14 22.44
CA ILE A 268 -6.84 -1.24 21.83
C ILE A 268 -7.46 0.15 21.86
N GLY A 269 -7.83 0.68 20.69
CA GLY A 269 -8.27 2.06 20.52
C GLY A 269 -9.63 2.37 21.16
N GLU A 270 -9.94 3.67 21.21
CA GLU A 270 -11.25 4.19 21.62
C GLU A 270 -12.35 3.59 20.73
N ASN A 271 -13.49 3.23 21.33
CA ASN A 271 -14.68 2.69 20.63
C ASN A 271 -14.40 1.47 19.73
N CYS A 272 -13.31 0.74 19.95
CA CYS A 272 -12.85 -0.32 19.04
C CYS A 272 -13.94 -1.36 18.73
N PHE A 273 -14.75 -1.75 19.71
CA PHE A 273 -15.89 -2.66 19.60
C PHE A 273 -17.23 -1.98 19.90
N TYR A 274 -17.30 -0.64 19.81
CA TYR A 274 -18.55 0.08 20.07
C TYR A 274 -19.70 -0.47 19.20
N LYS A 275 -20.88 -0.71 19.77
CA LYS A 275 -22.05 -1.32 19.09
C LYS A 275 -21.82 -2.71 18.49
N CYS A 276 -20.88 -3.50 19.00
CA CYS A 276 -20.82 -4.94 18.70
C CYS A 276 -21.88 -5.69 19.51
N ILE A 277 -23.16 -5.51 19.16
CA ILE A 277 -24.30 -5.93 19.98
C ILE A 277 -24.36 -7.44 20.26
N LYS A 278 -23.80 -8.29 19.38
CA LYS A 278 -23.74 -9.75 19.56
C LYS A 278 -22.45 -10.24 20.22
N LEU A 279 -21.52 -9.35 20.59
CA LEU A 279 -20.26 -9.74 21.20
C LEU A 279 -20.53 -10.34 22.59
N THR A 280 -20.36 -11.65 22.72
CA THR A 280 -20.61 -12.38 23.99
C THR A 280 -19.30 -12.70 24.73
N SER A 281 -18.19 -12.80 24.00
CA SER A 281 -16.90 -13.19 24.57
C SER A 281 -15.73 -12.48 23.89
N ILE A 282 -14.88 -11.87 24.70
CA ILE A 282 -13.59 -11.35 24.27
C ILE A 282 -12.56 -11.59 25.37
N SER A 283 -11.37 -12.06 24.98
CA SER A 283 -10.26 -12.30 25.90
C SER A 283 -9.19 -11.23 25.67
N ILE A 284 -8.90 -10.44 26.70
CA ILE A 284 -7.84 -9.43 26.66
C ILE A 284 -6.57 -10.03 27.29
N PRO A 285 -5.46 -10.19 26.56
CA PRO A 285 -4.24 -10.82 27.08
C PRO A 285 -3.43 -9.89 28.00
N GLN A 286 -2.60 -10.48 28.86
CA GLN A 286 -1.76 -9.78 29.86
C GLN A 286 -0.85 -8.70 29.26
N GLY A 287 -0.48 -8.84 27.98
CA GLY A 287 0.39 -7.92 27.27
C GLY A 287 -0.23 -6.56 26.94
N VAL A 288 -1.56 -6.42 27.04
CA VAL A 288 -2.27 -5.16 26.75
C VAL A 288 -1.98 -4.14 27.84
N GLU A 289 -1.60 -2.94 27.42
CA GLU A 289 -1.21 -1.82 28.28
C GLU A 289 -2.29 -0.74 28.37
N SER A 290 -3.13 -0.61 27.33
CA SER A 290 -4.24 0.36 27.32
C SER A 290 -5.44 -0.10 26.48
N ILE A 291 -6.62 0.22 26.99
CA ILE A 291 -7.91 0.09 26.32
C ILE A 291 -8.54 1.48 26.27
N GLY A 292 -8.93 1.94 25.08
CA GLY A 292 -9.50 3.26 24.91
C GLY A 292 -10.93 3.38 25.44
N ASN A 293 -11.35 4.62 25.69
CA ASN A 293 -12.69 4.93 26.17
C ASN A 293 -13.77 4.40 25.21
N GLY A 294 -14.90 3.96 25.75
CA GLY A 294 -16.04 3.45 24.98
C GLY A 294 -15.75 2.16 24.20
N CYS A 295 -14.60 1.51 24.40
CA CYS A 295 -14.17 0.35 23.62
C CYS A 295 -15.25 -0.74 23.51
N PHE A 296 -16.03 -0.97 24.56
CA PHE A 296 -17.14 -1.93 24.60
C PHE A 296 -18.50 -1.26 24.83
N GLY A 297 -18.64 0.02 24.48
CA GLY A 297 -19.92 0.72 24.55
C GLY A 297 -20.97 0.04 23.67
N GLU A 298 -22.19 -0.08 24.16
CA GLU A 298 -23.33 -0.72 23.50
C GLU A 298 -23.10 -2.20 23.08
N CYS A 299 -22.17 -2.90 23.73
CA CYS A 299 -22.02 -4.35 23.63
C CYS A 299 -23.05 -5.06 24.54
N VAL A 300 -24.33 -5.02 24.17
CA VAL A 300 -25.44 -5.42 25.04
C VAL A 300 -25.43 -6.89 25.48
N GLU A 301 -24.84 -7.79 24.69
CA GLU A 301 -24.72 -9.22 25.04
C GLU A 301 -23.43 -9.56 25.81
N LEU A 302 -22.52 -8.60 26.01
CA LEU A 302 -21.25 -8.82 26.71
C LEU A 302 -21.47 -8.78 28.22
N LYS A 303 -21.83 -9.93 28.80
CA LYS A 303 -22.18 -10.01 30.24
C LYS A 303 -20.96 -10.04 31.17
N SER A 304 -19.84 -10.58 30.70
CA SER A 304 -18.61 -10.70 31.48
C SER A 304 -17.37 -10.55 30.61
N ILE A 305 -16.29 -10.01 31.17
CA ILE A 305 -15.01 -9.86 30.48
C ILE A 305 -13.84 -10.16 31.43
N LYS A 306 -12.82 -10.85 30.90
CA LYS A 306 -11.56 -11.11 31.60
C LYS A 306 -10.53 -10.08 31.23
N LEU A 307 -10.00 -9.37 32.22
CA LEU A 307 -9.01 -8.31 32.04
C LEU A 307 -7.73 -8.59 32.85
N PRO A 308 -6.55 -8.25 32.33
CA PRO A 308 -5.32 -8.24 33.13
C PRO A 308 -5.45 -7.29 34.32
N SER A 309 -4.84 -7.65 35.44
CA SER A 309 -4.83 -6.83 36.66
C SER A 309 -4.21 -5.43 36.45
N SER A 310 -3.28 -5.31 35.49
CA SER A 310 -2.62 -4.06 35.09
C SER A 310 -3.56 -3.04 34.45
N ILE A 311 -4.68 -3.48 33.86
CA ILE A 311 -5.62 -2.59 33.18
C ILE A 311 -6.53 -1.91 34.21
N GLN A 312 -6.51 -0.58 34.17
CA GLN A 312 -7.50 0.27 34.82
C GLN A 312 -8.59 0.57 33.79
N THR A 313 -9.81 0.11 34.05
CA THR A 313 -11.00 0.50 33.28
C THR A 313 -11.76 1.54 34.07
N ASP A 314 -11.98 2.71 33.49
CA ASP A 314 -12.94 3.67 34.01
C ASP A 314 -14.38 3.30 33.56
N ASN A 315 -15.39 3.96 34.14
CA ASN A 315 -16.80 3.78 33.79
C ASN A 315 -17.12 4.15 32.33
N LEU A 316 -16.14 4.59 31.53
CA LEU A 316 -16.33 4.97 30.13
C LEU A 316 -16.05 3.81 29.17
N CYS A 317 -15.38 2.73 29.60
CA CYS A 317 -15.09 1.58 28.73
C CYS A 317 -16.33 0.78 28.32
N PHE A 318 -17.36 0.74 29.19
CA PHE A 318 -18.61 0.01 29.01
C PHE A 318 -19.78 0.99 29.22
N SER A 319 -20.84 0.88 28.41
CA SER A 319 -22.07 1.64 28.64
C SER A 319 -23.11 0.87 29.47
N GLU A 320 -23.02 -0.45 29.47
CA GLU A 320 -23.90 -1.37 30.20
C GLU A 320 -23.12 -2.03 31.34
N PRO A 321 -23.80 -2.52 32.40
CA PRO A 321 -23.12 -3.24 33.49
C PRO A 321 -22.53 -4.57 32.98
N VAL A 322 -21.21 -4.71 33.08
CA VAL A 322 -20.45 -5.92 32.71
C VAL A 322 -19.72 -6.45 33.94
N GLN A 323 -19.77 -7.76 34.17
CA GLN A 323 -18.96 -8.41 35.21
C GLN A 323 -17.49 -8.44 34.78
N ILE A 324 -16.63 -7.75 35.53
CA ILE A 324 -15.19 -7.70 35.26
C ILE A 324 -14.48 -8.73 36.15
N GLU A 325 -13.84 -9.72 35.53
CA GLU A 325 -12.94 -10.66 36.18
C GLU A 325 -11.50 -10.26 35.91
N LYS A 326 -10.74 -9.93 36.97
CA LYS A 326 -9.32 -9.62 36.86
C LYS A 326 -8.47 -10.88 37.05
N TYR A 327 -7.37 -10.99 36.31
CA TYR A 327 -6.39 -12.06 36.46
C TYR A 327 -4.95 -11.51 36.47
N GLU A 328 -4.03 -12.27 37.04
CA GLU A 328 -2.61 -11.90 37.17
C GLU A 328 -1.83 -12.07 35.87
#